data_AF-A0A839XDS0-F1
#
_entry.id   AF-A0A839XDS0-F1
#
_cell.length_a   1.000
_cell.length_b   1.000
_cell.length_c   1.000
_cell.angle_alpha   90.00
_cell.angle_beta   90.00
_cell.angle_gamma   90.00
#
_symmetry.space_group_name_H-M   'P 1'
#
loop_
_entity.id
_entity.type
_entity.pdbx_description
1 polymer ?
#
loop_
_entity_poly.entity_id
_entity_poly.type
_entity_poly.pdbx_seq_one_letter_code
_entity_poly.pdbx_strand_id
1 'polypeptide(L)'
;MLGTGDMVAAARSLREQRARVDAAEVEFLAAVDTGPAERRGLAETLAPELRMSPQEVEARIQAAVDLASRMPQMLTAMRHGLTDGYGARRVLRVTAPLSDAHARRVDELLADKLTDAPVSTWQPGNLARHAARLVQRVDPGGQTARARTADEDRKLQLDHGEHAQSRLTVDLRSEVASACYARVDAMARRLRRGGETRTLEQLRADVTADLLLGNDPGVQVPQAAAQVYVHLPVDAALSISDTGCELDGYGPIPAPIAREIMTGPESVWRAVLCDSATGEPLDLGRTRRRPTATIRELVRVRDRECVVPWCRRPARHCDLDHEREWAAHHGPTSLTNTGPRCRRHHRMKNAPGWVTRYDPIRAPQRSPRPPAPPTPANANQSSPHDGSHR
;
A
#
# COMPACT_ATOMS: atom_id res chain seq x y z
N MET A 1 -30.54 -3.82 -29.29
CA MET A 1 -30.53 -4.27 -27.89
C MET A 1 -30.27 -5.76 -27.93
N LEU A 2 -29.18 -6.27 -27.36
CA LEU A 2 -28.88 -7.70 -27.37
C LEU A 2 -30.02 -8.44 -26.65
N GLY A 3 -30.46 -9.59 -27.17
CA GLY A 3 -31.40 -10.44 -26.45
C GLY A 3 -30.76 -10.94 -25.15
N THR A 4 -31.56 -11.21 -24.12
CA THR A 4 -31.06 -11.64 -22.79
C THR A 4 -30.14 -12.87 -22.89
N GLY A 5 -30.40 -13.80 -23.83
CA GLY A 5 -29.54 -14.95 -24.09
C GLY A 5 -28.16 -14.57 -24.65
N ASP A 6 -28.12 -13.63 -25.60
CA ASP A 6 -26.86 -13.14 -26.19
C ASP A 6 -26.03 -12.35 -25.17
N MET A 7 -26.69 -11.58 -24.29
CA MET A 7 -26.03 -10.88 -23.19
C MET A 7 -25.35 -11.85 -22.22
N VAL A 8 -26.03 -12.93 -21.83
CA VAL A 8 -25.48 -13.94 -20.91
C VAL A 8 -24.32 -14.70 -21.56
N ALA A 9 -24.42 -15.04 -22.86
CA ALA A 9 -23.34 -15.69 -23.59
C ALA A 9 -22.10 -14.78 -23.73
N ALA A 10 -22.29 -13.49 -24.05
CA ALA A 10 -21.22 -12.52 -24.12
C ALA A 10 -20.52 -12.32 -22.75
N ALA A 11 -21.30 -12.20 -21.67
CA ALA A 11 -20.76 -12.10 -20.31
C ALA A 11 -19.94 -13.34 -19.91
N ARG A 12 -20.40 -14.54 -20.29
CA ARG A 12 -19.66 -15.79 -20.07
C ARG A 12 -18.33 -15.80 -20.81
N SER A 13 -18.33 -15.43 -22.09
CA SER A 13 -17.12 -15.37 -22.92
C SER A 13 -16.08 -14.39 -22.36
N LEU A 14 -16.50 -13.17 -21.97
CA LEU A 14 -15.62 -12.18 -21.36
C LEU A 14 -15.01 -12.68 -20.04
N ARG A 15 -15.80 -13.36 -19.20
CA ARG A 15 -15.32 -13.97 -17.96
C ARG A 15 -14.27 -15.05 -18.22
N GLU A 16 -14.48 -15.91 -19.21
CA GLU A 16 -13.52 -16.96 -19.59
C GLU A 16 -12.21 -16.37 -20.13
N GLN A 17 -12.30 -15.33 -20.96
CA GLN A 17 -11.13 -14.60 -21.44
C GLN A 17 -10.36 -13.95 -20.28
N ARG A 18 -11.08 -13.32 -19.34
CA ARG A 18 -10.45 -12.72 -18.15
C ARG A 18 -9.71 -13.76 -17.32
N ALA A 19 -10.32 -14.90 -17.07
CA ALA A 19 -9.71 -16.01 -16.35
C ALA A 19 -8.43 -16.52 -17.03
N ARG A 20 -8.42 -16.63 -18.36
CA ARG A 20 -7.22 -17.01 -19.13
C ARG A 20 -6.11 -15.97 -19.04
N VAL A 21 -6.45 -14.68 -19.10
CA VAL A 21 -5.47 -13.59 -18.94
C VAL A 21 -4.90 -13.59 -17.52
N ASP A 22 -5.75 -13.73 -16.50
CA ASP A 22 -5.31 -13.82 -15.11
C ASP A 22 -4.41 -15.06 -14.89
N ALA A 23 -4.68 -16.18 -15.57
CA ALA A 23 -3.83 -17.38 -15.52
C ALA A 23 -2.44 -17.14 -16.15
N ALA A 24 -2.40 -16.47 -17.31
CA ALA A 24 -1.15 -16.12 -17.97
C ALA A 24 -0.31 -15.14 -17.14
N GLU A 25 -0.95 -14.17 -16.47
CA GLU A 25 -0.28 -13.27 -15.52
C GLU A 25 0.34 -14.07 -14.35
N VAL A 26 -0.41 -15.04 -13.79
CA VAL A 26 0.10 -15.92 -12.74
C VAL A 26 1.32 -16.72 -13.22
N GLU A 27 1.26 -17.31 -14.40
CA GLU A 27 2.39 -18.08 -14.95
C GLU A 27 3.63 -17.20 -15.17
N PHE A 28 3.44 -16.00 -15.72
CA PHE A 28 4.50 -15.02 -15.88
C PHE A 28 5.13 -14.65 -14.52
N LEU A 29 4.32 -14.22 -13.56
CA LEU A 29 4.79 -13.76 -12.25
C LEU A 29 5.47 -14.89 -11.45
N ALA A 30 4.96 -16.12 -11.54
CA ALA A 30 5.59 -17.28 -10.91
C ALA A 30 6.92 -17.64 -11.57
N ALA A 31 7.04 -17.49 -12.90
CA ALA A 31 8.27 -17.78 -13.64
C ALA A 31 9.39 -16.76 -13.40
N VAL A 32 9.04 -15.50 -13.14
CA VAL A 32 10.03 -14.43 -12.86
C VAL A 32 10.39 -14.31 -11.38
N ASP A 33 9.68 -14.98 -10.47
CA ASP A 33 10.02 -14.96 -9.03
C ASP A 33 11.32 -15.74 -8.78
N THR A 34 12.35 -15.04 -8.30
CA THR A 34 13.65 -15.62 -7.93
C THR A 34 13.72 -16.01 -6.45
N GLY A 35 12.60 -15.88 -5.72
CA GLY A 35 12.42 -16.33 -4.35
C GLY A 35 12.12 -15.20 -3.34
N PRO A 36 11.81 -15.56 -2.09
CA PRO A 36 11.26 -14.62 -1.10
C PRO A 36 12.18 -13.43 -0.78
N ALA A 37 13.49 -13.61 -0.86
CA ALA A 37 14.47 -12.56 -0.55
C ALA A 37 14.48 -11.43 -1.59
N GLU A 38 14.30 -11.76 -2.86
CA GLU A 38 14.39 -10.82 -3.99
C GLU A 38 13.02 -10.32 -4.45
N ARG A 39 11.94 -11.02 -4.09
CA ARG A 39 10.55 -10.69 -4.48
C ARG A 39 10.17 -9.24 -4.23
N ARG A 40 10.67 -8.65 -3.14
CA ARG A 40 10.42 -7.25 -2.82
C ARG A 40 11.02 -6.31 -3.87
N GLY A 41 12.25 -6.56 -4.29
CA GLY A 41 12.92 -5.77 -5.33
C GLY A 41 12.22 -5.94 -6.67
N LEU A 42 11.86 -7.19 -7.02
CA LEU A 42 11.10 -7.51 -8.22
C LEU A 42 9.74 -6.80 -8.26
N ALA A 43 9.01 -6.77 -7.14
CA ALA A 43 7.73 -6.07 -7.05
C ALA A 43 7.84 -4.57 -7.31
N GLU A 44 8.92 -3.95 -6.84
CA GLU A 44 9.19 -2.52 -7.05
C GLU A 44 9.60 -2.26 -8.51
N THR A 45 10.30 -3.20 -9.16
CA THR A 45 10.63 -3.14 -10.59
C THR A 45 9.38 -3.27 -11.48
N LEU A 46 8.45 -4.16 -11.13
CA LEU A 46 7.25 -4.43 -11.93
C LEU A 46 6.10 -3.44 -11.65
N ALA A 47 6.10 -2.75 -10.52
CA ALA A 47 5.04 -1.83 -10.11
C ALA A 47 4.68 -0.75 -11.16
N PRO A 48 5.63 -0.08 -11.83
CA PRO A 48 5.31 0.90 -12.87
C PRO A 48 4.63 0.29 -14.10
N GLU A 49 5.11 -0.88 -14.56
CA GLU A 49 4.59 -1.57 -15.75
C GLU A 49 3.19 -2.15 -15.49
N LEU A 50 2.99 -2.75 -14.32
CA LEU A 50 1.69 -3.28 -13.90
C LEU A 50 0.72 -2.19 -13.42
N ARG A 51 1.19 -0.95 -13.24
CA ARG A 51 0.42 0.20 -12.75
C ARG A 51 -0.28 -0.08 -11.41
N MET A 52 0.46 -0.71 -10.49
CA MET A 52 -0.03 -1.11 -9.17
C MET A 52 0.95 -0.68 -8.09
N SER A 53 0.48 -0.66 -6.83
CA SER A 53 1.40 -0.44 -5.72
C SER A 53 2.36 -1.64 -5.60
N PRO A 54 3.61 -1.45 -5.15
CA PRO A 54 4.52 -2.56 -4.93
C PRO A 54 3.99 -3.58 -3.91
N GLN A 55 3.19 -3.17 -2.91
CA GLN A 55 2.52 -4.12 -2.03
C GLN A 55 1.58 -5.05 -2.80
N GLU A 56 0.78 -4.50 -3.71
CA GLU A 56 -0.13 -5.29 -4.52
C GLU A 56 0.66 -6.21 -5.45
N VAL A 57 1.70 -5.72 -6.12
CA VAL A 57 2.54 -6.56 -6.99
C VAL A 57 3.22 -7.69 -6.20
N GLU A 58 3.79 -7.39 -5.03
CA GLU A 58 4.40 -8.39 -4.15
C GLU A 58 3.37 -9.47 -3.74
N ALA A 59 2.15 -9.06 -3.40
CA ALA A 59 1.05 -9.97 -3.09
C ALA A 59 0.64 -10.82 -4.31
N ARG A 60 0.67 -10.25 -5.53
CA ARG A 60 0.40 -10.98 -6.78
C ARG A 60 1.47 -12.00 -7.09
N ILE A 61 2.75 -11.66 -6.92
CA ILE A 61 3.86 -12.59 -7.11
C ILE A 61 3.74 -13.75 -6.10
N GLN A 62 3.50 -13.45 -4.83
CA GLN A 62 3.29 -14.50 -3.82
C GLN A 62 2.09 -15.40 -4.18
N ALA A 63 0.96 -14.81 -4.57
CA ALA A 63 -0.21 -15.57 -5.01
C ALA A 63 0.09 -16.43 -6.25
N ALA A 64 0.88 -15.92 -7.19
CA ALA A 64 1.27 -16.65 -8.38
C ALA A 64 2.15 -17.87 -8.06
N VAL A 65 3.13 -17.69 -7.18
CA VAL A 65 3.99 -18.78 -6.67
C VAL A 65 3.14 -19.83 -5.94
N ASP A 66 2.22 -19.41 -5.08
CA ASP A 66 1.31 -20.34 -4.37
C ASP A 66 0.41 -21.12 -5.35
N LEU A 67 -0.13 -20.46 -6.39
CA LEU A 67 -0.92 -21.14 -7.42
C LEU A 67 -0.09 -22.14 -8.22
N ALA A 68 1.13 -21.77 -8.60
CA ALA A 68 2.00 -22.65 -9.39
C ALA A 68 2.49 -23.87 -8.59
N SER A 69 2.81 -23.70 -7.30
CA SER A 69 3.50 -24.72 -6.49
C SER A 69 2.59 -25.50 -5.52
N ARG A 70 1.54 -24.87 -5.01
CA ARG A 70 0.66 -25.42 -3.96
C ARG A 70 -0.76 -25.68 -4.45
N MET A 71 -1.22 -24.99 -5.49
CA MET A 71 -2.57 -25.12 -6.04
C MET A 71 -2.60 -25.24 -7.59
N PRO A 72 -1.84 -26.16 -8.21
CA PRO A 72 -1.71 -26.26 -9.67
C PRO A 72 -3.02 -26.61 -10.41
N GLN A 73 -3.96 -27.30 -9.77
CA GLN A 73 -5.27 -27.61 -10.34
C GLN A 73 -6.16 -26.36 -10.38
N MET A 74 -6.09 -25.50 -9.37
CA MET A 74 -6.72 -24.17 -9.41
C MET A 74 -6.19 -23.33 -10.57
N LEU A 75 -4.87 -23.31 -10.78
CA LEU A 75 -4.27 -22.63 -11.94
C LEU A 75 -4.77 -23.23 -13.26
N THR A 76 -4.87 -24.56 -13.34
CA THR A 76 -5.44 -25.26 -14.50
C THR A 76 -6.90 -24.88 -14.72
N ALA A 77 -7.71 -24.78 -13.66
CA ALA A 77 -9.09 -24.30 -13.74
C ALA A 77 -9.18 -22.85 -14.25
N MET A 78 -8.21 -21.99 -13.91
CA MET A 78 -8.13 -20.63 -14.46
C MET A 78 -7.84 -20.65 -15.97
N ARG A 79 -6.88 -21.47 -16.44
CA ARG A 79 -6.59 -21.63 -17.88
C ARG A 79 -7.82 -22.09 -18.67
N HIS A 80 -8.64 -22.95 -18.09
CA HIS A 80 -9.87 -23.43 -18.73
C HIS A 80 -11.05 -22.45 -18.61
N GLY A 81 -10.86 -21.30 -17.97
CA GLY A 81 -11.90 -20.29 -17.80
C GLY A 81 -12.95 -20.65 -16.76
N LEU A 82 -12.69 -21.62 -15.87
CA LEU A 82 -13.64 -22.06 -14.85
C LEU A 82 -13.68 -21.07 -13.67
N THR A 83 -12.56 -20.42 -13.35
CA THR A 83 -12.46 -19.41 -12.29
C THR A 83 -11.48 -18.32 -12.69
N ASP A 84 -11.71 -17.09 -12.22
CA ASP A 84 -10.82 -15.95 -12.48
C ASP A 84 -9.83 -15.75 -11.33
N GLY A 85 -8.91 -14.79 -11.50
CA GLY A 85 -7.92 -14.47 -10.46
C GLY A 85 -8.57 -14.01 -9.15
N TYR A 86 -9.76 -13.40 -9.21
CA TYR A 86 -10.50 -13.00 -8.01
C TYR A 86 -11.00 -14.22 -7.22
N GLY A 87 -11.63 -15.19 -7.88
CA GLY A 87 -12.02 -16.47 -7.27
C GLY A 87 -10.83 -17.22 -6.67
N ALA A 88 -9.76 -17.38 -7.46
CA ALA A 88 -8.55 -18.08 -7.04
C ALA A 88 -7.90 -17.44 -5.80
N ARG A 89 -7.73 -16.11 -5.78
CA ARG A 89 -7.17 -15.40 -4.60
C ARG A 89 -7.99 -15.60 -3.34
N ARG A 90 -9.31 -15.73 -3.44
CA ARG A 90 -10.14 -16.03 -2.26
C ARG A 90 -9.89 -17.43 -1.72
N VAL A 91 -9.62 -18.41 -2.59
CA VAL A 91 -9.20 -19.76 -2.16
C VAL A 91 -7.83 -19.72 -1.52
N LEU A 92 -6.86 -19.04 -2.15
CA LEU A 92 -5.50 -18.87 -1.61
C LEU A 92 -5.50 -18.29 -0.20
N ARG A 93 -6.35 -17.31 0.10
CA ARG A 93 -6.45 -16.75 1.47
C ARG A 93 -6.81 -17.80 2.51
N VAL A 94 -7.61 -18.79 2.15
CA VAL A 94 -8.07 -19.84 3.06
C VAL A 94 -7.04 -20.97 3.17
N THR A 95 -6.33 -21.27 2.08
CA THR A 95 -5.30 -22.32 2.04
C THR A 95 -3.90 -21.83 2.43
N ALA A 96 -3.67 -20.51 2.47
CA ALA A 96 -2.38 -19.90 2.77
C ALA A 96 -1.66 -20.50 3.99
N PRO A 97 -2.33 -20.76 5.14
CA PRO A 97 -1.63 -21.23 6.34
C PRO A 97 -1.43 -22.76 6.38
N LEU A 98 -1.85 -23.50 5.34
CA LEU A 98 -1.62 -24.94 5.26
C LEU A 98 -0.17 -25.27 4.90
N SER A 99 0.29 -26.47 5.26
CA SER A 99 1.49 -27.04 4.65
C SER A 99 1.29 -27.23 3.14
N ASP A 100 2.36 -27.26 2.36
CA ASP A 100 2.26 -27.46 0.90
C ASP A 100 1.55 -28.77 0.53
N ALA A 101 1.76 -29.83 1.32
CA ALA A 101 1.07 -31.09 1.16
C ALA A 101 -0.44 -30.96 1.40
N HIS A 102 -0.85 -30.28 2.47
CA HIS A 102 -2.28 -30.05 2.75
C HIS A 102 -2.93 -29.10 1.73
N ALA A 103 -2.21 -28.07 1.28
CA ALA A 103 -2.69 -27.16 0.25
C ALA A 103 -2.95 -27.91 -1.07
N ARG A 104 -2.00 -28.73 -1.54
CA ARG A 104 -2.17 -29.60 -2.72
C ARG A 104 -3.34 -30.56 -2.55
N ARG A 105 -3.53 -31.13 -1.36
CA ARG A 105 -4.68 -32.01 -1.10
C ARG A 105 -6.02 -31.28 -1.19
N VAL A 106 -6.10 -30.04 -0.70
CA VAL A 106 -7.30 -29.20 -0.85
C VAL A 106 -7.53 -28.84 -2.31
N ASP A 107 -6.47 -28.55 -3.07
CA ASP A 107 -6.52 -28.23 -4.50
C ASP A 107 -7.12 -29.37 -5.32
N GLU A 108 -6.64 -30.60 -5.15
CA GLU A 108 -7.18 -31.82 -5.79
C GLU A 108 -8.69 -31.96 -5.53
N LEU A 109 -9.09 -31.92 -4.26
CA LEU A 109 -10.49 -32.10 -3.86
C LEU A 109 -11.40 -30.98 -4.38
N LEU A 110 -10.86 -29.77 -4.58
CA LEU A 110 -11.60 -28.64 -5.13
C LEU A 110 -11.74 -28.75 -6.65
N ALA A 111 -10.72 -29.25 -7.34
CA ALA A 111 -10.71 -29.43 -8.79
C ALA A 111 -11.74 -30.46 -9.26
N ASP A 112 -11.85 -31.60 -8.55
CA ASP A 112 -12.89 -32.60 -8.80
C ASP A 112 -14.29 -31.94 -8.77
N LYS A 113 -14.52 -31.07 -7.79
CA LYS A 113 -15.80 -30.39 -7.60
C LYS A 113 -16.07 -29.26 -8.57
N LEU A 114 -15.05 -28.59 -9.08
CA LEU A 114 -15.17 -27.58 -10.12
C LEU A 114 -15.60 -28.21 -11.46
N THR A 115 -15.29 -29.48 -11.68
CA THR A 115 -15.64 -30.23 -12.88
C THR A 115 -17.07 -30.79 -12.80
N ASP A 116 -17.52 -31.19 -11.61
CA ASP A 116 -18.82 -31.83 -11.37
C ASP A 116 -20.03 -30.87 -11.39
N ALA A 117 -19.83 -29.55 -11.30
CA ALA A 117 -20.93 -28.59 -11.09
C ALA A 117 -20.85 -27.38 -12.05
N PRO A 118 -22.00 -26.79 -12.45
CA PRO A 118 -22.00 -25.61 -13.30
C PRO A 118 -21.19 -24.47 -12.67
N VAL A 119 -20.40 -23.77 -13.50
CA VAL A 119 -19.54 -22.65 -13.07
C VAL A 119 -20.31 -21.56 -12.30
N SER A 120 -21.59 -21.34 -12.64
CA SER A 120 -22.47 -20.39 -11.93
C SER A 120 -22.68 -20.72 -10.45
N THR A 121 -22.51 -21.98 -10.05
CA THR A 121 -22.56 -22.46 -8.65
C THR A 121 -21.39 -21.93 -7.83
N TRP A 122 -20.23 -21.80 -8.48
CA TRP A 122 -18.95 -21.46 -7.87
C TRP A 122 -18.67 -19.95 -7.91
N GLN A 123 -19.64 -19.17 -7.44
CA GLN A 123 -19.40 -17.77 -7.11
C GLN A 123 -18.19 -17.66 -6.16
N PRO A 124 -17.33 -16.62 -6.27
CA PRO A 124 -16.10 -16.51 -5.49
C PRO A 124 -16.28 -16.71 -3.98
N GLY A 125 -17.41 -16.25 -3.42
CA GLY A 125 -17.75 -16.47 -2.01
C GLY A 125 -18.09 -17.92 -1.66
N ASN A 126 -18.80 -18.63 -2.55
CA ASN A 126 -19.13 -20.05 -2.38
C ASN A 126 -17.88 -20.92 -2.49
N LEU A 127 -17.01 -20.60 -3.46
CA LEU A 127 -15.73 -21.29 -3.67
C LEU A 127 -14.86 -21.19 -2.41
N ALA A 128 -14.67 -19.99 -1.87
CA ALA A 128 -13.90 -19.76 -0.64
C ALA A 128 -14.50 -20.50 0.58
N ARG A 129 -15.83 -20.48 0.72
CA ARG A 129 -16.52 -21.19 1.83
C ARG A 129 -16.40 -22.71 1.71
N HIS A 130 -16.36 -23.23 0.49
CA HIS A 130 -16.14 -24.65 0.26
C HIS A 130 -14.68 -25.04 0.53
N ALA A 131 -13.72 -24.25 0.05
CA ALA A 131 -12.31 -24.41 0.38
C ALA A 131 -12.09 -24.39 1.90
N ALA A 132 -12.75 -23.51 2.65
CA ALA A 132 -12.65 -23.48 4.11
C ALA A 132 -13.12 -24.77 4.79
N ARG A 133 -14.19 -25.38 4.29
CA ARG A 133 -14.67 -26.69 4.76
C ARG A 133 -13.71 -27.83 4.40
N LEU A 134 -13.04 -27.75 3.25
CA LEU A 134 -11.99 -28.71 2.88
C LEU A 134 -10.76 -28.55 3.78
N VAL A 135 -10.33 -27.32 4.03
CA VAL A 135 -9.22 -26.99 4.94
C VAL A 135 -9.47 -27.54 6.34
N GLN A 136 -10.69 -27.39 6.89
CA GLN A 136 -11.05 -27.98 8.19
C GLN A 136 -10.98 -29.52 8.21
N ARG A 137 -11.33 -30.18 7.10
CA ARG A 137 -11.26 -31.64 6.98
C ARG A 137 -9.84 -32.15 6.81
N VAL A 138 -9.03 -31.45 6.01
CA VAL A 138 -7.63 -31.83 5.72
C VAL A 138 -6.70 -31.49 6.88
N ASP A 139 -6.97 -30.40 7.60
CA ASP A 139 -6.17 -29.97 8.75
C ASP A 139 -7.05 -29.49 9.92
N PRO A 140 -7.65 -30.43 10.66
CA PRO A 140 -8.48 -30.14 11.83
C PRO A 140 -7.66 -29.49 12.97
N GLY A 141 -6.44 -29.98 13.21
CA GLY A 141 -5.57 -29.50 14.30
C GLY A 141 -5.01 -28.09 14.04
N GLY A 142 -4.74 -27.75 12.79
CA GLY A 142 -4.23 -26.43 12.44
C GLY A 142 -5.24 -25.30 12.60
N GLN A 143 -6.54 -25.58 12.74
CA GLN A 143 -7.54 -24.51 12.93
C GLN A 143 -7.27 -23.72 14.22
N THR A 144 -6.98 -24.42 15.31
CA THR A 144 -6.65 -23.81 16.60
C THR A 144 -5.32 -23.05 16.53
N ALA A 145 -4.30 -23.62 15.88
CA ALA A 145 -3.01 -22.94 15.71
C ALA A 145 -3.14 -21.66 14.88
N ARG A 146 -3.89 -21.70 13.77
CA ARG A 146 -4.18 -20.52 12.93
C ARG A 146 -4.91 -19.43 13.69
N ALA A 147 -5.91 -19.80 14.50
CA ALA A 147 -6.64 -18.82 15.32
C ALA A 147 -5.70 -18.13 16.33
N ARG A 148 -4.75 -18.88 16.91
CA ARG A 148 -3.74 -18.33 17.81
C ARG A 148 -2.74 -17.43 17.07
N THR A 149 -2.22 -17.83 15.92
CA THR A 149 -1.30 -16.99 15.13
C THR A 149 -1.98 -15.71 14.66
N ALA A 150 -3.23 -15.78 14.18
CA ALA A 150 -4.00 -14.59 13.82
C ALA A 150 -4.21 -13.64 15.03
N ASP A 151 -4.32 -14.20 16.23
CA ASP A 151 -4.37 -13.43 17.47
C ASP A 151 -3.02 -12.78 17.80
N GLU A 152 -1.91 -13.45 17.53
CA GLU A 152 -0.56 -12.89 17.70
C GLU A 152 -0.26 -11.79 16.66
N ASP A 153 -0.81 -11.91 15.44
CA ASP A 153 -0.61 -10.99 14.31
C ASP A 153 -1.58 -9.78 14.27
N ARG A 154 -2.38 -9.58 15.31
CA ARG A 154 -3.31 -8.43 15.40
C ARG A 154 -2.58 -7.11 15.16
N LYS A 155 -3.15 -6.27 14.33
CA LYS A 155 -2.56 -4.98 13.93
C LYS A 155 -3.62 -3.91 13.75
N LEU A 156 -3.17 -2.67 13.87
CA LEU A 156 -3.92 -1.47 13.55
C LEU A 156 -3.29 -0.80 12.33
N GLN A 157 -4.09 -0.55 11.30
CA GLN A 157 -3.66 0.08 10.05
C GLN A 157 -4.43 1.38 9.82
N LEU A 158 -3.72 2.41 9.35
CA LEU A 158 -4.27 3.69 8.94
C LEU A 158 -4.00 3.89 7.45
N ASP A 159 -5.06 3.98 6.67
CA ASP A 159 -5.01 4.23 5.23
C ASP A 159 -5.64 5.59 4.92
N HIS A 160 -4.87 6.52 4.36
CA HIS A 160 -5.37 7.83 3.94
C HIS A 160 -6.11 7.69 2.60
N GLY A 161 -7.40 8.07 2.60
CA GLY A 161 -8.30 7.94 1.46
C GLY A 161 -8.39 9.23 0.64
N GLU A 162 -9.56 9.44 0.01
CA GLU A 162 -9.91 10.68 -0.70
C GLU A 162 -10.86 11.53 0.16
N HIS A 163 -11.13 12.77 -0.25
CA HIS A 163 -12.09 13.69 0.38
C HIS A 163 -11.86 14.01 1.87
N ALA A 164 -10.61 14.16 2.29
CA ALA A 164 -10.15 14.38 3.65
C ALA A 164 -10.56 13.27 4.63
N GLN A 165 -10.82 12.06 4.12
CA GLN A 165 -11.16 10.91 4.94
C GLN A 165 -10.00 9.92 5.03
N SER A 166 -9.83 9.32 6.21
CA SER A 166 -8.89 8.24 6.44
C SER A 166 -9.61 7.04 7.04
N ARG A 167 -9.16 5.83 6.70
CA ARG A 167 -9.70 4.58 7.20
C ARG A 167 -8.77 3.99 8.26
N LEU A 168 -9.35 3.66 9.41
CA LEU A 168 -8.69 2.88 10.45
C LEU A 168 -9.21 1.43 10.39
N THR A 169 -8.31 0.47 10.24
CA THR A 169 -8.64 -0.96 10.19
C THR A 169 -7.90 -1.69 11.31
N VAL A 170 -8.63 -2.48 12.11
CA VAL A 170 -8.05 -3.26 13.21
C VAL A 170 -8.42 -4.73 13.07
N ASP A 171 -7.42 -5.61 13.21
CA ASP A 171 -7.62 -7.04 13.29
C ASP A 171 -7.73 -7.45 14.76
N LEU A 172 -8.86 -8.06 15.15
CA LEU A 172 -9.16 -8.50 16.51
C LEU A 172 -9.78 -9.90 16.49
N ARG A 173 -9.82 -10.57 17.65
CA ARG A 173 -10.66 -11.77 17.82
C ARG A 173 -12.12 -11.45 17.55
N SER A 174 -12.84 -12.38 16.94
CA SER A 174 -14.21 -12.16 16.49
C SER A 174 -15.15 -11.78 17.64
N GLU A 175 -15.00 -12.40 18.81
CA GLU A 175 -15.77 -12.07 20.01
C GLU A 175 -15.48 -10.66 20.54
N VAL A 176 -14.21 -10.22 20.47
CA VAL A 176 -13.80 -8.87 20.89
C VAL A 176 -14.32 -7.82 19.91
N ALA A 177 -14.13 -8.04 18.60
CA ALA A 177 -14.64 -7.15 17.57
C ALA A 177 -16.17 -6.98 17.63
N SER A 178 -16.89 -8.09 17.88
CA SER A 178 -18.34 -8.07 18.04
C SER A 178 -18.77 -7.28 19.28
N ALA A 179 -18.06 -7.43 20.40
CA ALA A 179 -18.32 -6.66 21.62
C ALA A 179 -18.05 -5.16 21.44
N CYS A 180 -16.95 -4.80 20.78
CA CYS A 180 -16.65 -3.40 20.43
C CYS A 180 -17.76 -2.80 19.55
N TYR A 181 -18.16 -3.50 18.48
CA TYR A 181 -19.22 -3.05 17.59
C TYR A 181 -20.56 -2.90 18.33
N ALA A 182 -20.92 -3.86 19.18
CA ALA A 182 -22.14 -3.82 19.96
C ALA A 182 -22.19 -2.61 20.91
N ARG A 183 -21.07 -2.28 21.57
CA ARG A 183 -20.96 -1.07 22.42
C ARG A 183 -21.16 0.20 21.60
N VAL A 184 -20.46 0.34 20.47
CA VAL A 184 -20.57 1.49 19.57
C VAL A 184 -21.99 1.64 19.05
N ASP A 185 -22.63 0.56 18.60
CA ASP A 185 -24.01 0.56 18.11
C ASP A 185 -25.01 0.97 19.21
N ALA A 186 -24.83 0.47 20.43
CA ALA A 186 -25.69 0.83 21.55
C ALA A 186 -25.62 2.32 21.90
N MET A 187 -24.42 2.90 21.91
CA MET A 187 -24.19 4.33 22.16
C MET A 187 -24.77 5.20 21.02
N ALA A 188 -24.49 4.85 19.76
CA ALA A 188 -25.03 5.55 18.60
C ALA A 188 -26.58 5.54 18.58
N ARG A 189 -27.20 4.39 18.88
CA ARG A 189 -28.66 4.29 18.99
C ARG A 189 -29.23 5.10 20.15
N ARG A 190 -28.49 5.23 21.27
CA ARG A 190 -28.90 6.08 22.40
C ARG A 190 -28.93 7.55 22.00
N LEU A 191 -27.90 8.03 21.31
CA LEU A 191 -27.86 9.40 20.77
C LEU A 191 -29.01 9.64 19.78
N ARG A 192 -29.22 8.70 18.84
CA ARG A 192 -30.31 8.80 17.86
C ARG A 192 -31.70 8.90 18.51
N ARG A 193 -31.94 8.17 19.61
CA ARG A 193 -33.18 8.29 20.39
C ARG A 193 -33.26 9.59 21.19
N GLY A 194 -32.14 10.22 21.50
CA GLY A 194 -32.04 11.49 22.20
C GLY A 194 -32.32 12.74 21.33
N GLY A 195 -32.74 12.56 20.08
CA GLY A 195 -33.09 13.67 19.17
C GLY A 195 -32.04 13.96 18.10
N GLU A 196 -30.95 13.21 18.07
CA GLU A 196 -29.84 13.48 17.16
C GLU A 196 -30.20 13.20 15.69
N THR A 197 -29.96 14.15 14.80
CA THR A 197 -30.44 14.12 13.40
C THR A 197 -29.52 13.37 12.42
N ARG A 198 -28.24 13.19 12.78
CA ARG A 198 -27.25 12.40 12.02
C ARG A 198 -27.67 10.93 11.82
N THR A 199 -27.18 10.30 10.76
CA THR A 199 -27.47 8.88 10.48
C THR A 199 -26.80 7.97 11.52
N LEU A 200 -27.28 6.73 11.67
CA LEU A 200 -26.65 5.77 12.58
C LEU A 200 -25.20 5.49 12.22
N GLU A 201 -24.83 5.46 10.93
CA GLU A 201 -23.43 5.25 10.52
C GLU A 201 -22.54 6.43 10.90
N GLN A 202 -23.02 7.67 10.73
CA GLN A 202 -22.30 8.86 11.20
C GLN A 202 -22.10 8.83 12.71
N LEU A 203 -23.17 8.54 13.46
CA LEU A 203 -23.09 8.46 14.93
C LEU A 203 -22.15 7.33 15.41
N ARG A 204 -22.12 6.18 14.73
CA ARG A 204 -21.15 5.11 15.06
C ARG A 204 -19.72 5.54 14.78
N ALA A 205 -19.47 6.26 13.69
CA ALA A 205 -18.14 6.80 13.39
C ALA A 205 -17.70 7.79 14.48
N ASP A 206 -18.57 8.73 14.84
CA ASP A 206 -18.30 9.75 15.88
C ASP A 206 -18.05 9.11 17.24
N VAL A 207 -18.92 8.19 17.68
CA VAL A 207 -18.75 7.42 18.92
C VAL A 207 -17.44 6.62 18.92
N THR A 208 -17.07 6.03 17.78
CA THR A 208 -15.80 5.29 17.68
C THR A 208 -14.61 6.24 17.86
N ALA A 209 -14.65 7.43 17.24
CA ALA A 209 -13.60 8.43 17.39
C ALA A 209 -13.49 8.91 18.85
N ASP A 210 -14.61 9.22 19.49
CA ASP A 210 -14.65 9.66 20.89
C ASP A 210 -14.08 8.61 21.84
N LEU A 211 -14.43 7.34 21.66
CA LEU A 211 -13.89 6.25 22.49
C LEU A 211 -12.38 6.08 22.31
N LEU A 212 -11.86 6.23 21.08
CA LEU A 212 -10.43 6.08 20.78
C LEU A 212 -9.61 7.30 21.24
N LEU A 213 -10.19 8.50 21.19
CA LEU A 213 -9.59 9.73 21.68
C LEU A 213 -9.74 9.91 23.20
N GLY A 214 -10.53 9.04 23.84
CA GLY A 214 -10.76 9.05 25.28
C GLY A 214 -11.71 10.16 25.75
N ASN A 215 -12.62 10.60 24.87
CA ASN A 215 -13.69 11.56 25.19
C ASN A 215 -14.89 10.90 25.93
N ASP A 216 -14.75 9.64 26.38
CA ASP A 216 -15.78 8.94 27.15
C ASP A 216 -15.91 9.53 28.56
N PRO A 217 -17.12 9.89 29.03
CA PRO A 217 -17.32 10.44 30.36
C PRO A 217 -16.66 9.61 31.48
N GLY A 218 -15.73 10.24 32.20
CA GLY A 218 -15.08 9.66 33.39
C GLY A 218 -13.82 8.85 33.11
N VAL A 219 -13.34 8.77 31.86
CA VAL A 219 -12.07 8.12 31.53
C VAL A 219 -10.95 9.16 31.50
N GLN A 220 -9.88 8.97 32.27
CA GLN A 220 -8.65 9.75 32.12
C GLN A 220 -7.72 9.07 31.13
N VAL A 221 -7.42 9.76 30.02
CA VAL A 221 -6.44 9.33 29.02
C VAL A 221 -5.29 10.34 28.94
N PRO A 222 -4.07 9.93 28.54
CA PRO A 222 -3.04 10.88 28.12
C PRO A 222 -3.59 11.75 26.99
N GLN A 223 -3.35 13.06 27.03
CA GLN A 223 -3.81 13.97 25.97
C GLN A 223 -3.31 13.46 24.61
N ALA A 224 -4.25 13.05 23.75
CA ALA A 224 -3.94 12.48 22.45
C ALA A 224 -3.44 13.60 21.51
N ALA A 225 -2.13 13.84 21.49
CA ALA A 225 -1.53 14.78 20.56
C ALA A 225 -1.16 14.07 19.25
N ALA A 226 -2.04 14.12 18.25
CA ALA A 226 -1.66 13.78 16.89
C ALA A 226 -0.86 14.96 16.31
N GLN A 227 0.45 14.77 16.08
CA GLN A 227 1.22 15.75 15.32
C GLN A 227 0.95 15.54 13.81
N VAL A 228 0.19 16.46 13.23
CA VAL A 228 -0.04 16.56 11.78
C VAL A 228 0.69 17.79 11.25
N TYR A 229 1.26 17.68 10.04
CA TYR A 229 1.81 18.83 9.32
C TYR A 229 0.82 19.24 8.25
N VAL A 230 0.32 20.46 8.37
CA VAL A 230 -0.54 21.10 7.37
C VAL A 230 0.32 22.14 6.66
N HIS A 231 0.47 21.97 5.35
CA HIS A 231 1.08 22.96 4.48
C HIS A 231 -0.01 23.90 3.98
N LEU A 232 0.00 25.13 4.47
CA LEU A 232 -1.01 26.13 4.16
C LEU A 232 -0.33 27.37 3.56
N PRO A 233 -0.51 27.65 2.25
CA PRO A 233 -0.10 28.90 1.66
C PRO A 233 -0.67 30.11 2.44
N VAL A 234 0.09 31.20 2.54
CA VAL A 234 -0.30 32.37 3.36
C VAL A 234 -1.60 33.00 2.87
N ASP A 235 -1.80 33.05 1.56
CA ASP A 235 -3.06 33.50 0.95
C ASP A 235 -4.23 32.58 1.33
N ALA A 236 -4.03 31.26 1.38
CA ALA A 236 -5.05 30.32 1.85
C ALA A 236 -5.34 30.43 3.35
N ALA A 237 -4.32 30.69 4.17
CA ALA A 237 -4.48 30.96 5.60
C ALA A 237 -5.29 32.25 5.86
N LEU A 238 -5.03 33.29 5.06
CA LEU A 238 -5.71 34.59 5.16
C LEU A 238 -7.09 34.61 4.47
N SER A 239 -7.59 33.46 3.99
CA SER A 239 -8.85 33.35 3.25
C SER A 239 -8.90 34.18 1.95
N ILE A 240 -7.74 34.43 1.36
CA ILE A 240 -7.57 35.09 0.05
C ILE A 240 -7.68 34.05 -1.08
N SER A 241 -7.27 32.81 -0.82
CA SER A 241 -7.31 31.67 -1.74
C SER A 241 -7.90 30.44 -1.06
N ASP A 242 -8.40 29.48 -1.84
CA ASP A 242 -8.87 28.17 -1.34
C ASP A 242 -8.05 27.00 -1.91
N THR A 243 -6.87 27.28 -2.47
CA THR A 243 -6.04 26.30 -3.18
C THR A 243 -4.67 26.09 -2.53
N GLY A 244 -4.01 24.98 -2.85
CA GLY A 244 -2.61 24.72 -2.46
C GLY A 244 -2.40 24.20 -1.03
N CYS A 245 -3.48 23.89 -0.30
CA CYS A 245 -3.39 23.31 1.04
C CYS A 245 -3.10 21.80 0.97
N GLU A 246 -2.12 21.32 1.72
CA GLU A 246 -1.80 19.88 1.78
C GLU A 246 -1.65 19.38 3.22
N LEU A 247 -2.02 18.11 3.43
CA LEU A 247 -1.84 17.38 4.69
C LEU A 247 -0.90 16.19 4.48
N ASP A 248 0.17 16.11 5.27
CA ASP A 248 1.19 15.07 5.15
C ASP A 248 0.63 13.64 5.14
N GLY A 249 0.91 12.90 4.06
CA GLY A 249 0.49 11.51 3.85
C GLY A 249 -0.93 11.35 3.31
N TYR A 250 -1.69 12.44 3.26
CA TYR A 250 -3.02 12.48 2.66
C TYR A 250 -2.97 13.17 1.29
N GLY A 251 -2.30 14.33 1.20
CA GLY A 251 -2.22 15.15 -0.01
C GLY A 251 -3.12 16.40 0.07
N PRO A 252 -3.67 16.90 -1.07
CA PRO A 252 -4.43 18.15 -1.11
C PRO A 252 -5.70 18.10 -0.26
N ILE A 253 -5.85 19.04 0.68
CA ILE A 253 -7.08 19.22 1.48
C ILE A 253 -7.77 20.55 1.11
N PRO A 254 -9.10 20.66 1.27
CA PRO A 254 -9.79 21.95 1.12
C PRO A 254 -9.28 22.99 2.14
N ALA A 255 -9.11 24.24 1.69
CA ALA A 255 -8.66 25.31 2.56
C ALA A 255 -9.55 25.57 3.79
N PRO A 256 -10.89 25.43 3.74
CA PRO A 256 -11.71 25.51 4.95
C PRO A 256 -11.32 24.49 6.03
N ILE A 257 -11.00 23.25 5.64
CA ILE A 257 -10.55 22.21 6.57
C ILE A 257 -9.15 22.53 7.10
N ALA A 258 -8.25 22.99 6.23
CA ALA A 258 -6.91 23.41 6.64
C ALA A 258 -7.00 24.57 7.66
N ARG A 259 -7.91 25.52 7.45
CA ARG A 259 -8.19 26.63 8.38
C ARG A 259 -8.87 26.18 9.67
N GLU A 260 -9.75 25.19 9.64
CA GLU A 260 -10.34 24.62 10.86
C GLU A 260 -9.29 23.92 11.72
N ILE A 261 -8.44 23.09 11.10
CA ILE A 261 -7.26 22.51 11.77
C ILE A 261 -6.38 23.64 12.29
N MET A 262 -6.26 24.73 11.52
CA MET A 262 -5.47 25.88 11.91
C MET A 262 -6.02 26.56 13.18
N THR A 263 -7.23 27.07 13.10
CA THR A 263 -7.81 27.88 14.18
C THR A 263 -8.32 27.04 15.35
N GLY A 264 -8.13 25.72 15.33
CA GLY A 264 -8.44 24.82 16.42
C GLY A 264 -7.76 25.27 17.73
N PRO A 265 -8.50 25.38 18.85
CA PRO A 265 -7.98 25.91 20.11
C PRO A 265 -6.84 25.05 20.72
N GLU A 266 -6.77 23.78 20.35
CA GLU A 266 -5.74 22.82 20.78
C GLU A 266 -4.56 22.71 19.79
N SER A 267 -4.58 23.47 18.69
CA SER A 267 -3.54 23.41 17.66
C SER A 267 -2.31 24.23 18.07
N VAL A 268 -1.14 23.57 18.10
CA VAL A 268 0.16 24.22 18.38
C VAL A 268 0.93 24.46 17.09
N TRP A 269 1.34 25.70 16.88
CA TRP A 269 1.99 26.14 15.65
C TRP A 269 3.50 26.17 15.72
N ARG A 270 4.13 25.77 14.62
CA ARG A 270 5.55 26.03 14.39
C ARG A 270 5.76 26.57 12.98
N ALA A 271 6.13 27.85 12.90
CA ALA A 271 6.44 28.50 11.63
C ALA A 271 7.77 27.98 11.09
N VAL A 272 7.76 27.51 9.84
CA VAL A 272 8.97 27.18 9.08
C VAL A 272 9.02 28.14 7.91
N LEU A 273 10.06 28.99 7.88
CA LEU A 273 10.27 29.92 6.77
C LEU A 273 10.76 29.13 5.56
N CYS A 274 9.94 29.13 4.52
CA CYS A 274 10.25 28.57 3.22
C CYS A 274 10.55 29.70 2.21
N ASP A 275 11.39 29.42 1.23
CA ASP A 275 11.57 30.27 0.06
C ASP A 275 10.23 30.46 -0.67
N SER A 276 9.90 31.70 -1.01
CA SER A 276 8.60 32.06 -1.58
C SER A 276 8.41 31.62 -3.03
N ALA A 277 9.48 31.30 -3.75
CA ALA A 277 9.42 30.84 -5.14
C ALA A 277 9.39 29.32 -5.24
N THR A 278 10.05 28.60 -4.33
CA THR A 278 10.22 27.13 -4.40
C THR A 278 9.50 26.35 -3.30
N GLY A 279 9.11 27.00 -2.19
CA GLY A 279 8.57 26.33 -1.00
C GLY A 279 9.63 25.58 -0.17
N GLU A 280 10.92 25.76 -0.47
CA GLU A 280 12.02 25.08 0.21
C GLU A 280 12.34 25.69 1.57
N PRO A 281 12.50 24.88 2.64
CA PRO A 281 12.95 25.39 3.92
C PRO A 281 14.42 25.84 3.88
N LEU A 282 14.75 26.99 4.47
CA LEU A 282 16.12 27.56 4.43
C LEU A 282 17.15 26.68 5.18
N ASP A 283 18.27 26.37 4.51
CA ASP A 283 19.27 25.36 4.90
C ASP A 283 20.25 25.80 6.01
N LEU A 284 20.69 24.83 6.83
CA LEU A 284 21.85 24.91 7.72
C LEU A 284 22.64 23.59 7.64
N GLY A 285 23.30 23.33 6.51
CA GLY A 285 24.12 22.13 6.26
C GLY A 285 25.35 22.00 7.18
N ARG A 286 25.76 20.75 7.54
CA ARG A 286 26.86 20.45 8.49
C ARG A 286 27.61 19.12 8.22
N THR A 287 28.74 18.93 8.92
CA THR A 287 29.70 17.80 8.79
C THR A 287 29.43 16.55 9.66
N ARG A 288 28.31 16.46 10.40
CA ARG A 288 28.01 15.32 11.32
C ARG A 288 27.07 14.29 10.69
N ARG A 289 27.25 13.00 10.97
CA ARG A 289 26.43 11.89 10.42
C ARG A 289 24.93 11.97 10.73
N ARG A 290 24.53 12.26 11.97
CA ARG A 290 23.10 12.29 12.35
C ARG A 290 22.49 13.67 12.08
N PRO A 291 21.35 13.76 11.36
CA PRO A 291 20.67 15.04 11.15
C PRO A 291 20.22 15.66 12.49
N THR A 292 20.44 16.96 12.67
CA THR A 292 19.95 17.72 13.83
C THR A 292 18.42 17.77 13.85
N ALA A 293 17.80 18.15 14.97
CA ALA A 293 16.35 18.36 15.00
C ALA A 293 15.85 19.28 13.88
N THR A 294 16.58 20.37 13.63
CA THR A 294 16.32 21.32 12.55
C THR A 294 16.37 20.66 11.17
N ILE A 295 17.46 19.97 10.80
CA ILE A 295 17.54 19.31 9.48
C ILE A 295 16.45 18.24 9.34
N ARG A 296 16.15 17.49 10.42
CA ARG A 296 15.07 16.49 10.39
C ARG A 296 13.72 17.12 10.08
N GLU A 297 13.45 18.28 10.67
CA GLU A 297 12.20 19.00 10.48
C GLU A 297 12.11 19.62 9.09
N LEU A 298 13.16 20.30 8.64
CA LEU A 298 13.23 20.90 7.30
C LEU A 298 13.11 19.84 6.19
N VAL A 299 13.76 18.68 6.32
CA VAL A 299 13.61 17.59 5.34
C VAL A 299 12.17 17.05 5.31
N ARG A 300 11.53 16.92 6.48
CA ARG A 300 10.12 16.49 6.55
C ARG A 300 9.18 17.49 5.87
N VAL A 301 9.39 18.79 6.11
CA VAL A 301 8.62 19.87 5.49
C VAL A 301 8.83 19.91 3.98
N ARG A 302 10.07 19.70 3.50
CA ARG A 302 10.35 19.69 2.06
C ARG A 302 9.68 18.51 1.35
N ASP A 303 9.91 17.30 1.86
CA ASP A 303 9.58 16.08 1.11
C ASP A 303 8.18 15.54 1.39
N ARG A 304 7.58 15.87 2.54
CA ARG A 304 6.21 15.55 3.00
C ARG A 304 5.92 14.05 3.19
N GLU A 305 6.31 13.24 2.21
CA GLU A 305 6.16 11.80 2.15
C GLU A 305 7.53 11.13 1.88
N CYS A 306 7.55 9.80 1.80
CA CYS A 306 8.73 9.05 1.40
C CYS A 306 9.15 9.43 -0.03
N VAL A 307 10.45 9.64 -0.28
CA VAL A 307 10.99 10.07 -1.59
C VAL A 307 10.83 9.08 -2.75
N VAL A 308 10.21 7.91 -2.49
CA VAL A 308 9.94 6.91 -3.53
C VAL A 308 8.61 7.28 -4.20
N PRO A 309 8.55 7.48 -5.54
CA PRO A 309 7.44 8.19 -6.21
C PRO A 309 6.01 7.71 -5.93
N TRP A 310 5.83 6.43 -5.59
CA TRP A 310 4.52 5.82 -5.31
C TRP A 310 4.23 5.65 -3.81
N CYS A 311 5.13 6.04 -2.92
CA CYS A 311 5.00 5.81 -1.49
C CYS A 311 4.42 7.03 -0.74
N ARG A 312 3.21 6.88 -0.23
CA ARG A 312 2.52 7.94 0.54
C ARG A 312 2.80 7.94 2.04
N ARG A 313 3.88 7.27 2.50
CA ARG A 313 4.20 7.23 3.93
C ARG A 313 4.63 8.63 4.38
N PRO A 314 4.00 9.24 5.39
CA PRO A 314 4.41 10.56 5.87
C PRO A 314 5.88 10.60 6.28
N ALA A 315 6.61 11.66 5.93
CA ALA A 315 8.04 11.81 6.20
C ALA A 315 8.38 11.73 7.70
N ARG A 316 7.45 12.12 8.59
CA ARG A 316 7.58 11.96 10.05
C ARG A 316 7.66 10.51 10.52
N HIS A 317 7.11 9.57 9.75
CA HIS A 317 7.16 8.13 10.00
C HIS A 317 8.27 7.42 9.19
N CYS A 318 9.17 8.20 8.59
CA CYS A 318 10.28 7.72 7.76
C CYS A 318 11.62 7.89 8.49
N ASP A 319 12.55 6.99 8.17
CA ASP A 319 13.96 7.14 8.50
C ASP A 319 14.56 8.19 7.55
N LEU A 320 15.44 9.06 8.05
CA LEU A 320 16.15 10.04 7.21
C LEU A 320 17.48 9.46 6.78
N ASP A 321 17.67 9.37 5.47
CA ASP A 321 18.79 8.66 4.88
C ASP A 321 19.49 9.52 3.83
N HIS A 322 20.80 9.37 3.73
CA HIS A 322 21.63 10.14 2.80
C HIS A 322 21.53 9.58 1.39
N GLU A 323 21.41 10.41 0.35
CA GLU A 323 21.52 9.91 -1.03
C GLU A 323 22.92 9.41 -1.34
N ARG A 324 23.91 10.30 -1.16
CA ARG A 324 25.31 9.93 -1.14
C ARG A 324 25.66 9.50 0.28
N GLU A 325 25.97 8.22 0.46
CA GLU A 325 26.24 7.66 1.78
C GLU A 325 27.32 8.44 2.54
N TRP A 326 27.07 8.71 3.82
CA TRP A 326 28.02 9.41 4.68
C TRP A 326 29.31 8.59 4.91
N ALA A 327 29.17 7.28 5.16
CA ALA A 327 30.29 6.42 5.55
C ALA A 327 31.14 5.97 4.36
N ALA A 328 30.52 5.48 3.27
CA ALA A 328 31.23 4.97 2.11
C ALA A 328 31.67 6.07 1.13
N HIS A 329 30.94 7.20 1.10
CA HIS A 329 31.11 8.20 0.05
C HIS A 329 31.30 9.62 0.58
N HIS A 330 31.41 9.84 1.89
CA HIS A 330 31.58 11.16 2.50
C HIS A 330 30.51 12.18 2.09
N GLY A 331 29.27 11.74 1.87
CA GLY A 331 28.15 12.66 1.59
C GLY A 331 27.84 13.55 2.80
N PRO A 332 27.61 14.86 2.62
CA PRO A 332 27.31 15.76 3.72
C PRO A 332 25.92 15.50 4.30
N THR A 333 25.69 15.88 5.56
CA THR A 333 24.33 15.91 6.13
C THR A 333 23.75 17.30 5.90
N SER A 334 23.08 17.45 4.77
CA SER A 334 22.41 18.68 4.33
C SER A 334 20.99 18.37 3.89
N LEU A 335 20.18 19.40 3.66
CA LEU A 335 18.90 19.24 2.97
C LEU A 335 19.11 18.55 1.63
N THR A 336 20.08 19.02 0.84
CA THR A 336 20.35 18.54 -0.52
C THR A 336 20.96 17.13 -0.64
N ASN A 337 21.24 16.44 0.47
CA ASN A 337 21.75 15.07 0.44
C ASN A 337 20.98 14.13 1.38
N THR A 338 19.90 14.59 2.03
CA THR A 338 19.10 13.78 2.97
C THR A 338 17.65 13.76 2.53
N GLY A 339 17.01 12.59 2.50
CA GLY A 339 15.58 12.46 2.18
C GLY A 339 14.89 11.42 3.08
N PRO A 340 13.57 11.55 3.34
CA PRO A 340 12.82 10.59 4.13
C PRO A 340 12.55 9.32 3.33
N ARG A 341 12.90 8.18 3.90
CA ARG A 341 12.55 6.85 3.40
C ARG A 341 11.82 6.07 4.48
N CYS A 342 10.65 5.51 4.16
CA CYS A 342 9.98 4.63 5.11
C CYS A 342 10.87 3.42 5.42
N ARG A 343 10.66 2.73 6.55
CA ARG A 343 11.49 1.59 6.96
C ARG A 343 11.67 0.54 5.86
N ARG A 344 10.64 0.36 5.03
CA ARG A 344 10.65 -0.46 3.81
C ARG A 344 11.69 0.04 2.79
N HIS A 345 11.57 1.29 2.32
CA HIS A 345 12.42 1.83 1.27
C HIS A 345 13.84 2.17 1.76
N HIS A 346 14.02 2.45 3.04
CA HIS A 346 15.35 2.59 3.64
C HIS A 346 16.14 1.28 3.56
N ARG A 347 15.50 0.13 3.81
CA ARG A 347 16.16 -1.18 3.65
C ARG A 347 16.47 -1.49 2.18
N MET A 348 15.56 -1.14 1.28
CA MET A 348 15.69 -1.39 -0.16
C MET A 348 16.86 -0.65 -0.79
N LYS A 349 17.13 0.60 -0.40
CA LYS A 349 18.28 1.35 -0.90
C LYS A 349 19.63 0.64 -0.65
N ASN A 350 19.73 -0.10 0.45
CA ASN A 350 20.93 -0.85 0.81
C ASN A 350 20.89 -2.31 0.29
N ALA A 351 19.87 -2.68 -0.50
CA ALA A 351 19.76 -4.00 -1.09
C ALA A 351 20.67 -4.09 -2.33
N PRO A 352 21.37 -5.23 -2.54
CA PRO A 352 22.20 -5.43 -3.72
C PRO A 352 21.40 -5.23 -5.03
N GLY A 353 22.00 -4.56 -6.01
CA GLY A 353 21.42 -4.36 -7.34
C GLY A 353 20.42 -3.21 -7.47
N TRP A 354 20.04 -2.55 -6.37
CA TRP A 354 19.15 -1.39 -6.40
C TRP A 354 19.92 -0.07 -6.35
N VAL A 355 19.77 0.77 -7.39
CA VAL A 355 20.32 2.13 -7.42
C VAL A 355 19.16 3.12 -7.42
N THR A 356 18.97 3.82 -6.30
CA THR A 356 17.99 4.91 -6.20
C THR A 356 18.71 6.23 -6.47
N ARG A 357 18.16 7.06 -7.37
CA ARG A 357 18.58 8.46 -7.52
C ARG A 357 17.40 9.35 -7.15
N TYR A 358 17.60 10.19 -6.15
CA TYR A 358 16.68 11.25 -5.78
C TYR A 358 17.43 12.59 -5.92
N ASP A 359 16.81 13.54 -6.61
CA ASP A 359 17.33 14.89 -6.80
C ASP A 359 16.49 15.85 -5.94
N PRO A 360 17.02 16.34 -4.81
CA PRO A 360 16.29 17.23 -3.92
C PRO A 360 16.04 18.64 -4.47
N ILE A 361 16.73 19.04 -5.56
CA ILE A 361 16.61 20.37 -6.18
C ILE A 361 15.50 20.37 -7.25
N ARG A 362 15.13 19.20 -7.77
CA ARG A 362 13.97 19.03 -8.64
C ARG A 362 12.79 18.59 -7.77
N ALA A 363 11.81 19.48 -7.61
CA ALA A 363 10.49 19.17 -7.04
C ALA A 363 10.01 17.77 -7.48
N PRO A 364 9.27 17.01 -6.63
CA PRO A 364 9.01 15.59 -6.86
C PRO A 364 8.37 15.38 -8.23
N GLN A 365 9.17 14.95 -9.22
CA GLN A 365 8.65 14.48 -10.48
C GLN A 365 7.95 13.16 -10.19
N ARG A 366 6.61 13.21 -10.06
CA ARG A 366 5.73 12.06 -9.86
C ARG A 366 5.63 11.15 -11.10
N SER A 367 6.68 11.08 -11.92
CA SER A 367 6.67 10.37 -13.19
C SER A 367 7.94 9.53 -13.33
N PRO A 368 7.84 8.18 -13.41
CA PRO A 368 9.00 7.37 -13.78
C PRO A 368 9.37 7.70 -15.23
N ARG A 369 10.59 8.19 -15.45
CA ARG A 369 11.20 8.12 -16.77
C ARG A 369 11.95 6.79 -16.81
N PRO A 370 11.60 5.85 -17.72
CA PRO A 370 12.40 4.63 -17.87
C PRO A 370 13.85 5.00 -18.17
N PRO A 371 14.83 4.21 -17.71
CA PRO A 371 16.21 4.41 -18.10
C PRO A 371 16.28 4.40 -19.63
N ALA A 372 16.96 5.39 -20.22
CA ALA A 372 17.18 5.39 -21.66
C ALA A 372 17.86 4.07 -22.05
N PRO A 373 17.43 3.41 -23.14
CA PRO A 373 18.11 2.21 -23.61
C PRO A 373 19.60 2.53 -23.84
N PRO A 374 20.51 1.59 -23.55
CA PRO A 374 21.93 1.81 -23.81
C PRO A 374 22.11 2.11 -25.29
N THR A 375 22.78 3.24 -25.58
CA THR A 375 23.19 3.60 -26.93
C THR A 375 23.97 2.42 -27.52
N PRO A 376 23.61 1.90 -28.70
CA PRO A 376 24.40 0.83 -29.31
C PRO A 376 25.83 1.33 -29.49
N ALA A 377 26.79 0.54 -29.00
CA ALA A 377 28.20 0.79 -29.19
C ALA A 377 28.46 0.94 -30.70
N ASN A 378 29.04 2.07 -31.07
CA ASN A 378 29.32 2.42 -32.44
C ASN A 378 30.40 1.47 -32.99
N ALA A 379 29.96 0.34 -33.55
CA ALA A 379 30.80 -0.59 -34.30
C ALA A 379 31.05 0.00 -35.69
N ASN A 380 31.83 1.07 -35.75
CA ASN A 380 32.56 1.44 -36.97
C ASN A 380 33.70 2.41 -36.64
N GLN A 381 34.80 1.86 -36.13
CA GLN A 381 36.12 2.45 -36.30
C GLN A 381 37.01 1.35 -36.87
N SER A 382 36.97 1.22 -38.18
CA SER A 382 37.96 0.47 -38.96
C SER A 382 39.34 1.04 -38.65
N SER A 383 40.24 0.19 -38.18
CA SER A 383 41.65 0.52 -37.95
C SER A 383 42.37 0.97 -39.23
N PRO A 384 43.42 1.80 -39.13
CA PRO A 384 44.20 2.27 -40.26
C PRO A 384 45.28 1.25 -40.64
N HIS A 385 45.39 0.93 -41.94
CA HIS A 385 46.61 0.45 -42.59
C HIS A 385 46.90 1.46 -43.71
N ASP A 386 47.82 2.40 -43.50
CA ASP A 386 49.28 2.31 -43.70
C ASP A 386 49.69 2.48 -45.17
N GLY A 387 50.67 3.36 -45.39
CA GLY A 387 51.12 3.74 -46.73
C GLY A 387 51.98 5.01 -46.75
N SER A 388 53.10 5.01 -46.04
CA SER A 388 54.23 5.88 -46.40
C SER A 388 54.93 5.33 -47.65
N HIS A 389 55.15 6.19 -48.66
CA HIS A 389 56.30 6.27 -49.59
C HIS A 389 55.93 6.50 -51.06
N ARG A 390 56.45 7.65 -51.54
CA ARG A 390 56.83 8.07 -52.91
C ARG A 390 55.73 8.37 -53.92
#